data_AF-A0A2E4Z3P1-F1
#
_entry.id   AF-A0A2E4Z3P1-F1
#
_cell.length_a   1.000
_cell.length_b   1.000
_cell.length_c   1.000
_cell.angle_alpha   90.00
_cell.angle_beta   90.00
_cell.angle_gamma   90.00
#
_symmetry.space_group_name_H-M   'P 1'
#
loop_
_entity.id
_entity.type
_entity.pdbx_description
1 polymer ?
#
loop_
_entity_poly.entity_id
_entity_poly.type
_entity_poly.pdbx_seq_one_letter_code
_entity_poly.pdbx_strand_id
1 'polypeptide(L)'
;MNDTTKTTIKSARDTKQNACLKANAESPSTLRTAGQTDNPDEALSSEVEERLSEIVTRITSLHRRSTAQVFELGSCLAEAKAVQPEKRFGRWVKEACGYTVRSAWNFISVHERLNPHREKLEEHAVGSTALFALATGNTDQITDVIDQLDAGKRLTVAEIK
;
A
#
# COMPACT_ATOMS: atom_id res chain seq x y z
N MET A 1 4.99 -29.28 50.95
CA MET A 1 4.51 -27.90 51.13
C MET A 1 5.34 -26.96 50.26
N ASN A 2 4.77 -26.63 49.10
CA ASN A 2 4.80 -25.39 48.32
C ASN A 2 6.15 -24.66 48.11
N ASP A 3 6.79 -25.04 46.99
CA ASP A 3 7.80 -24.27 46.25
C ASP A 3 7.23 -22.92 45.77
N THR A 4 7.94 -21.83 46.07
CA THR A 4 7.63 -20.48 45.60
C THR A 4 8.60 -20.12 44.48
N THR A 5 8.21 -20.33 43.22
CA THR A 5 9.01 -19.93 42.07
C THR A 5 8.52 -18.61 41.49
N LYS A 6 9.44 -17.64 41.51
CA LYS A 6 9.37 -16.32 40.88
C LYS A 6 9.15 -16.49 39.37
N THR A 7 7.98 -16.10 38.86
CA THR A 7 7.70 -16.06 37.42
C THR A 7 8.22 -14.74 36.84
N THR A 8 9.35 -14.82 36.16
CA THR A 8 9.92 -13.75 35.34
C THR A 8 9.14 -13.66 34.03
N ILE A 9 8.37 -12.59 33.85
CA ILE A 9 7.76 -12.23 32.56
C ILE A 9 8.85 -11.59 31.70
N LYS A 10 9.42 -12.34 30.75
CA LYS A 10 10.21 -11.76 29.66
C LYS A 10 9.26 -11.24 28.59
N SER A 11 9.18 -9.92 28.48
CA SER A 11 8.67 -9.22 27.32
C SER A 11 9.54 -9.55 26.11
N ALA A 12 8.94 -10.19 25.10
CA ALA A 12 9.54 -10.41 23.79
C ALA A 12 8.59 -9.83 22.74
N ARG A 13 8.69 -8.53 22.52
CA ARG A 13 8.26 -7.88 21.27
C ARG A 13 9.52 -7.35 20.60
N ASP A 14 9.43 -7.15 19.29
CA ASP A 14 10.50 -6.72 18.39
C ASP A 14 11.39 -7.82 17.82
N THR A 15 10.83 -8.70 16.99
CA THR A 15 11.52 -9.17 15.77
C THR A 15 10.54 -9.74 14.74
N LYS A 16 9.65 -8.93 14.15
CA LYS A 16 8.94 -9.32 12.90
C LYS A 16 8.62 -8.12 12.03
N GLN A 17 9.62 -7.28 11.78
CA GLN A 17 9.56 -6.26 10.74
C GLN A 17 10.50 -6.72 9.62
N ASN A 18 10.08 -7.75 8.87
CA ASN A 18 10.69 -8.21 7.60
C ASN A 18 10.00 -9.49 7.08
N ALA A 19 8.68 -9.46 6.88
CA ALA A 19 7.94 -10.63 6.35
C ALA A 19 6.80 -10.27 5.38
N CYS A 20 6.95 -9.22 4.57
CA CYS A 20 6.02 -8.95 3.47
C CYS A 20 6.79 -8.67 2.16
N LEU A 21 7.66 -9.60 1.77
CA LEU A 21 8.38 -9.57 0.49
C LEU A 21 8.42 -10.98 -0.14
N LYS A 22 7.34 -11.76 -0.03
CA LYS A 22 7.14 -12.94 -0.89
C LYS A 22 5.65 -13.15 -1.13
N ALA A 23 5.14 -12.67 -2.26
CA ALA A 23 3.93 -13.23 -2.85
C ALA A 23 4.00 -13.09 -4.38
N ASN A 24 3.76 -14.24 -5.00
CA ASN A 24 4.04 -14.62 -6.37
C ASN A 24 3.28 -13.85 -7.45
N ALA A 25 3.84 -14.02 -8.65
CA ALA A 25 3.30 -13.73 -9.96
C ALA A 25 1.88 -14.31 -10.18
N GLU A 26 1.07 -13.60 -10.95
CA GLU A 26 0.45 -14.05 -12.22
C GLU A 26 -0.54 -12.98 -12.73
N SER A 27 -0.76 -13.03 -14.05
CA SER A 27 -1.07 -11.95 -15.02
C SER A 27 -2.59 -11.62 -15.17
N PRO A 28 -3.09 -11.13 -16.33
CA PRO A 28 -2.94 -9.79 -16.95
C PRO A 28 -4.31 -9.12 -17.22
N SER A 29 -4.36 -7.81 -17.52
CA SER A 29 -5.38 -7.33 -18.48
C SER A 29 -5.03 -5.97 -19.09
N THR A 30 -5.07 -5.98 -20.41
CA THR A 30 -4.84 -4.91 -21.40
C THR A 30 -5.94 -3.86 -21.42
N LEU A 31 -5.59 -2.59 -21.51
CA LEU A 31 -6.23 -1.64 -22.44
C LEU A 31 -5.20 -0.60 -22.93
N ARG A 32 -5.08 -0.53 -24.26
CA ARG A 32 -4.26 0.40 -25.04
C ARG A 32 -4.95 1.77 -25.10
N THR A 33 -4.18 2.85 -25.01
CA THR A 33 -4.44 4.08 -25.77
C THR A 33 -3.14 4.61 -26.35
N ALA A 34 -3.24 5.08 -27.59
CA ALA A 34 -2.15 5.35 -28.51
C ALA A 34 -1.43 6.68 -28.23
N GLY A 35 -0.12 6.68 -28.54
CA GLY A 35 0.52 7.82 -29.19
C GLY A 35 1.30 8.77 -28.30
N GLN A 36 2.40 8.31 -27.68
CA GLN A 36 3.54 9.19 -27.46
C GLN A 36 4.87 8.44 -27.56
N THR A 37 5.67 8.82 -28.55
CA THR A 37 7.07 8.45 -28.69
C THR A 37 7.87 9.22 -27.63
N ASP A 38 7.70 8.86 -26.37
CA ASP A 38 8.60 9.34 -25.32
C ASP A 38 9.86 8.48 -25.38
N ASN A 39 10.95 9.09 -25.84
CA ASN A 39 12.28 8.58 -25.59
C ASN A 39 12.44 8.44 -24.06
N PRO A 40 12.80 7.26 -23.53
CA PRO A 40 12.98 7.04 -22.10
C PRO A 40 14.21 7.76 -21.51
N ASP A 41 14.86 8.63 -22.30
CA ASP A 41 16.14 9.27 -22.03
C ASP A 41 16.06 10.81 -22.13
N GLU A 42 14.86 11.37 -22.26
CA GLU A 42 14.67 12.81 -22.09
C GLU A 42 14.79 13.14 -20.60
N ALA A 43 15.71 14.05 -20.27
CA ALA A 43 15.95 14.50 -18.91
C ALA A 43 14.64 15.08 -18.34
N LEU A 44 14.28 14.68 -17.12
CA LEU A 44 13.14 15.28 -16.44
C LEU A 44 13.45 16.75 -16.18
N SER A 45 12.44 17.62 -16.25
CA SER A 45 12.60 19.00 -15.79
C SER A 45 13.07 18.98 -14.33
N SER A 46 13.95 19.90 -13.94
CA SER A 46 14.45 20.00 -12.56
C SER A 46 13.30 20.08 -11.53
N GLU A 47 12.20 20.72 -11.90
CA GLU A 47 10.99 20.82 -11.07
C GLU A 47 10.34 19.44 -10.84
N VAL A 48 10.32 18.57 -11.86
CA VAL A 48 9.80 17.19 -11.72
C VAL A 48 10.71 16.37 -10.81
N GLU A 49 12.03 16.52 -10.93
CA GLU A 49 12.99 15.83 -10.07
C GLU A 49 12.87 16.26 -8.61
N GLU A 50 12.71 17.56 -8.35
CA GLU A 50 12.47 18.10 -7.01
C GLU A 50 11.17 17.53 -6.40
N ARG A 51 10.07 17.54 -7.16
CA ARG A 51 8.80 16.93 -6.71
C ARG A 51 8.95 15.44 -6.40
N LEU A 52 9.64 14.69 -7.24
CA LEU A 52 9.88 13.26 -7.00
C LEU A 52 10.77 13.03 -5.76
N SER A 53 11.77 13.88 -5.53
CA SER A 53 12.60 13.85 -4.32
C SER A 53 11.79 14.07 -3.05
N GLU A 54 10.91 15.10 -3.04
CA GLU A 54 10.01 15.36 -1.92
C GLU A 54 9.09 14.17 -1.63
N ILE A 55 8.56 13.54 -2.68
CA ILE A 55 7.73 12.34 -2.55
C ILE A 55 8.53 11.20 -1.92
N VAL A 56 9.78 10.97 -2.34
CA VAL A 56 10.64 9.93 -1.73
C VAL A 56 10.89 10.24 -0.25
N THR A 57 11.14 11.48 0.12
CA THR A 57 11.28 11.89 1.54
C THR A 57 10.02 11.57 2.33
N ARG A 58 8.83 11.88 1.79
CA ARG A 58 7.56 11.52 2.43
C ARG A 58 7.43 10.01 2.60
N ILE A 59 7.69 9.23 1.54
CA ILE A 59 7.59 7.75 1.56
C ILE A 59 8.53 7.12 2.58
N THR A 60 9.77 7.60 2.66
CA THR A 60 10.80 7.10 3.58
C THR A 60 10.55 7.49 5.03
N SER A 61 9.87 8.62 5.27
CA SER A 61 9.46 9.05 6.61
C SER A 61 8.36 8.19 7.24
N LEU A 62 7.67 7.35 6.46
CA LEU A 62 6.60 6.47 6.92
C LEU A 62 7.19 5.19 7.54
N HIS A 63 7.28 5.15 8.87
CA HIS A 63 7.95 4.07 9.60
C HIS A 63 7.04 2.84 9.89
N ARG A 64 5.84 3.04 10.46
CA ARG A 64 4.93 1.96 10.88
C ARG A 64 3.60 2.03 10.14
N ARG A 65 3.45 1.17 9.13
CA ARG A 65 2.33 1.15 8.19
C ARG A 65 0.97 0.87 8.86
N SER A 66 0.41 1.89 9.53
CA SER A 66 -1.00 1.96 9.92
C SER A 66 -1.87 2.08 8.68
N THR A 67 -3.18 1.88 8.83
CA THR A 67 -4.15 2.07 7.75
C THR A 67 -3.98 3.45 7.08
N ALA A 68 -3.87 4.51 7.89
CA ALA A 68 -3.60 5.87 7.39
C ALA A 68 -2.32 5.96 6.55
N GLN A 69 -1.22 5.37 7.03
CA GLN A 69 0.04 5.38 6.29
C GLN A 69 0.01 4.55 5.00
N VAL A 70 -0.87 3.55 4.89
CA VAL A 70 -1.11 2.81 3.63
C VAL A 70 -1.78 3.74 2.62
N PHE A 71 -2.77 4.52 3.04
CA PHE A 71 -3.41 5.54 2.20
C PHE A 71 -2.44 6.65 1.79
N GLU A 72 -1.65 7.18 2.73
CA GLU A 72 -0.64 8.21 2.45
C GLU A 72 0.42 7.70 1.46
N LEU A 73 0.89 6.45 1.63
CA LEU A 73 1.82 5.84 0.69
C LEU A 73 1.19 5.69 -0.70
N GLY A 74 -0.05 5.21 -0.78
CA GLY A 74 -0.78 5.11 -2.05
C GLY A 74 -0.95 6.46 -2.74
N SER A 75 -1.27 7.50 -1.98
CA SER A 75 -1.38 8.88 -2.47
C SER A 75 -0.06 9.40 -3.03
N CYS A 76 1.05 9.23 -2.29
CA CYS A 76 2.40 9.62 -2.73
C CYS A 76 2.80 8.90 -4.04
N LEU A 77 2.49 7.62 -4.15
CA LEU A 77 2.80 6.83 -5.35
C LEU A 77 1.91 7.23 -6.54
N ALA A 78 0.65 7.57 -6.30
CA ALA A 78 -0.26 8.06 -7.33
C ALA A 78 0.18 9.46 -7.83
N GLU A 79 0.62 10.33 -6.92
CA GLU A 79 1.21 11.64 -7.26
C GLU A 79 2.47 11.46 -8.11
N ALA A 80 3.40 10.59 -7.69
CA ALA A 80 4.60 10.30 -8.46
C ALA A 80 4.28 9.74 -9.85
N LYS A 81 3.25 8.88 -9.97
CA LYS A 81 2.79 8.36 -11.26
C LYS A 81 2.26 9.47 -12.16
N ALA A 82 1.54 10.45 -11.61
CA ALA A 82 0.96 11.55 -12.39
C ALA A 82 2.01 12.57 -12.88
N VAL A 83 3.07 12.79 -12.08
CA VAL A 83 4.12 13.78 -12.38
C VAL A 83 5.15 13.25 -13.39
N GLN A 84 5.25 11.92 -13.56
CA GLN A 84 6.23 11.31 -14.46
C GLN A 84 5.59 10.62 -15.68
N PRO A 85 6.33 10.47 -16.79
CA PRO A 85 5.85 9.72 -17.95
C PRO A 85 5.56 8.24 -17.60
N GLU A 86 4.52 7.65 -18.19
CA GLU A 86 4.03 6.29 -17.84
C GLU A 86 5.14 5.21 -17.84
N LYS A 87 6.13 5.34 -18.73
CA LYS A 87 7.22 4.36 -18.90
C LYS A 87 8.31 4.45 -17.83
N ARG A 88 8.39 5.53 -17.04
CA ARG A 88 9.45 5.74 -16.03
C ARG A 88 9.04 5.31 -14.61
N PHE A 89 7.74 5.30 -14.31
CA PHE A 89 7.22 4.97 -12.98
C PHE A 89 7.74 3.64 -12.45
N GLY A 90 7.69 2.58 -13.26
CA GLY A 90 8.11 1.25 -12.82
C GLY A 90 9.61 1.15 -12.47
N ARG A 91 10.47 1.95 -13.12
CA ARG A 91 11.90 2.05 -12.81
C ARG A 91 12.10 2.88 -11.54
N TRP A 92 11.48 4.07 -11.50
CA TRP A 92 11.58 4.99 -10.37
C TRP A 92 11.15 4.35 -9.05
N VAL A 93 10.03 3.61 -9.02
CA VAL A 93 9.55 2.91 -7.82
C VAL A 93 10.60 1.95 -7.25
N LYS A 94 11.35 1.25 -8.12
CA LYS A 94 12.38 0.30 -7.71
C LYS A 94 13.63 1.02 -7.23
N GLU A 95 14.10 2.02 -7.97
CA GLU A 95 15.37 2.71 -7.72
C GLU A 95 15.26 3.70 -6.55
N ALA A 96 14.17 4.46 -6.47
CA ALA A 96 14.00 5.54 -5.49
C ALA A 96 13.29 5.09 -4.21
N CYS A 97 12.30 4.21 -4.31
CA CYS A 97 11.49 3.79 -3.15
C CYS A 97 11.80 2.37 -2.67
N GLY A 98 12.52 1.55 -3.46
CA GLY A 98 12.83 0.16 -3.12
C GLY A 98 11.65 -0.80 -3.16
N TYR A 99 10.52 -0.42 -3.77
CA TYR A 99 9.33 -1.26 -3.89
C TYR A 99 9.30 -2.01 -5.22
N THR A 100 8.55 -3.12 -5.26
CA THR A 100 8.17 -3.71 -6.54
C THR A 100 7.06 -2.87 -7.19
N VAL A 101 7.02 -2.87 -8.52
CA VAL A 101 5.96 -2.19 -9.29
C VAL A 101 4.57 -2.71 -8.87
N ARG A 102 4.43 -4.03 -8.68
CA ARG A 102 3.18 -4.65 -8.23
C ARG A 102 2.75 -4.13 -6.85
N SER A 103 3.69 -4.01 -5.90
CA SER A 103 3.40 -3.45 -4.58
C SER A 103 2.92 -2.00 -4.68
N ALA A 104 3.57 -1.19 -5.52
CA ALA A 104 3.16 0.20 -5.71
C ALA A 104 1.73 0.31 -6.26
N TRP A 105 1.37 -0.52 -7.25
CA TRP A 105 0.01 -0.59 -7.76
C TRP A 105 -1.02 -0.99 -6.70
N ASN A 106 -0.69 -1.92 -5.80
CA ASN A 106 -1.61 -2.28 -4.71
C ASN A 106 -1.87 -1.09 -3.77
N PHE A 107 -0.84 -0.32 -3.42
CA PHE A 107 -0.99 0.89 -2.59
C PHE A 107 -1.81 1.96 -3.31
N ILE A 108 -1.52 2.20 -4.59
CA ILE A 108 -2.30 3.13 -5.42
C ILE A 108 -3.77 2.69 -5.48
N SER A 109 -4.04 1.41 -5.73
CA SER A 109 -5.40 0.87 -5.82
C SER A 109 -6.17 1.05 -4.51
N VAL A 110 -5.53 0.82 -3.36
CA VAL A 110 -6.13 1.10 -2.04
C VAL A 110 -6.49 2.58 -1.93
N HIS A 111 -5.57 3.47 -2.27
CA HIS A 111 -5.84 4.90 -2.22
C HIS A 111 -6.96 5.30 -3.18
N GLU A 112 -6.93 4.90 -4.44
CA GLU A 112 -7.90 5.34 -5.45
C GLU A 112 -9.30 4.78 -5.20
N ARG A 113 -9.42 3.50 -4.81
CA ARG A 113 -10.71 2.81 -4.69
C ARG A 113 -11.34 2.91 -3.31
N LEU A 114 -10.50 2.90 -2.26
CA LEU A 114 -10.99 2.87 -0.88
C LEU A 114 -10.97 4.25 -0.21
N ASN A 115 -10.51 5.31 -0.90
CA ASN A 115 -10.54 6.69 -0.36
C ASN A 115 -11.90 7.09 0.21
N PRO A 116 -13.04 6.80 -0.48
CA PRO A 116 -14.36 7.18 0.03
C PRO A 116 -14.70 6.58 1.40
N HIS A 117 -14.01 5.51 1.78
CA HIS A 117 -14.24 4.77 3.02
C HIS A 117 -13.03 4.81 3.96
N ARG A 118 -12.06 5.70 3.68
CA ARG A 118 -10.80 5.81 4.41
C ARG A 118 -11.02 5.95 5.92
N GLU A 119 -11.90 6.85 6.35
CA GLU A 119 -12.16 7.14 7.76
C GLU A 119 -12.59 5.88 8.53
N LYS A 120 -13.57 5.14 7.99
CA LYS A 120 -14.04 3.89 8.58
C LYS A 120 -12.94 2.82 8.64
N LEU A 121 -12.17 2.69 7.56
CA LEU A 121 -11.08 1.70 7.51
C LEU A 121 -9.95 2.01 8.50
N GLU A 122 -9.71 3.30 8.76
CA GLU A 122 -8.77 3.77 9.78
C GLU A 122 -9.30 3.53 11.20
N GLU A 123 -10.58 3.80 11.45
CA GLU A 123 -11.24 3.54 12.74
C GLU A 123 -11.16 2.05 13.13
N HIS A 124 -11.42 1.16 12.17
CA HIS A 124 -11.34 -0.29 12.36
C HIS A 124 -9.89 -0.83 12.34
N ALA A 125 -8.88 0.04 12.14
CA ALA A 125 -7.47 -0.30 12.05
C ALA A 125 -7.18 -1.48 11.10
N VAL A 126 -7.83 -1.47 9.92
CA VAL A 126 -7.76 -2.57 8.96
C VAL A 126 -6.32 -2.74 8.44
N GLY A 127 -5.78 -3.95 8.55
CA GLY A 127 -4.42 -4.26 8.15
C GLY A 127 -4.21 -4.18 6.62
N SER A 128 -2.98 -3.86 6.20
CA SER A 128 -2.61 -3.66 4.79
C SER A 128 -3.00 -4.81 3.86
N THR A 129 -2.86 -6.07 4.29
CA THR A 129 -3.25 -7.24 3.49
C THR A 129 -4.75 -7.29 3.22
N ALA A 130 -5.58 -6.92 4.20
CA ALA A 130 -7.03 -6.85 4.03
C ALA A 130 -7.42 -5.69 3.12
N LEU A 131 -6.78 -4.52 3.27
CA LEU A 131 -6.95 -3.39 2.36
C LEU A 131 -6.62 -3.77 0.90
N PHE A 132 -5.55 -4.52 0.66
CA PHE A 132 -5.21 -4.98 -0.69
C PHE A 132 -6.26 -5.92 -1.29
N ALA A 133 -6.79 -6.85 -0.48
CA ALA A 133 -7.86 -7.74 -0.95
C ALA A 133 -9.14 -6.94 -1.25
N LEU A 134 -9.52 -6.00 -0.38
CA LEU A 134 -10.66 -5.11 -0.59
C LEU A 134 -10.53 -4.28 -1.87
N ALA A 135 -9.34 -3.73 -2.12
CA ALA A 135 -9.09 -2.95 -3.33
C ALA A 135 -9.16 -3.77 -4.62
N THR A 136 -9.09 -5.11 -4.55
CA THR A 136 -9.34 -5.98 -5.72
C THR A 136 -10.80 -6.35 -5.91
N GLY A 137 -11.62 -6.26 -4.86
CA GLY A 137 -13.05 -6.55 -4.90
C GLY A 137 -13.86 -5.50 -5.64
N ASN A 138 -15.11 -5.83 -6.00
CA ASN A 138 -16.05 -4.88 -6.60
C ASN A 138 -16.62 -3.90 -5.55
N THR A 139 -17.34 -2.87 -5.99
CA THR A 139 -17.89 -1.83 -5.10
C THR A 139 -18.87 -2.40 -4.06
N ASP A 140 -19.69 -3.37 -4.46
CA ASP A 140 -20.67 -4.00 -3.57
C ASP A 140 -19.99 -4.80 -2.46
N GLN A 141 -18.92 -5.54 -2.79
CA GLN A 141 -18.08 -6.26 -1.83
C GLN A 141 -17.38 -5.31 -0.86
N ILE A 142 -16.89 -4.17 -1.35
CA ILE A 142 -16.28 -3.15 -0.49
C ILE A 142 -17.30 -2.63 0.53
N THR A 143 -18.52 -2.34 0.07
CA THR A 143 -19.59 -1.81 0.92
C THR A 143 -20.04 -2.85 1.95
N ASP A 144 -20.26 -4.11 1.54
CA ASP A 144 -20.65 -5.19 2.45
C ASP A 144 -19.59 -5.43 3.54
N VAL A 145 -18.30 -5.42 3.18
CA VAL A 145 -17.22 -5.56 4.17
C VAL A 145 -17.22 -4.40 5.16
N ILE A 146 -17.45 -3.18 4.70
CA ILE A 146 -17.54 -2.00 5.58
C ILE A 146 -18.73 -2.12 6.53
N ASP A 147 -19.90 -2.53 6.03
CA ASP A 147 -21.09 -2.72 6.87
C ASP A 147 -20.86 -3.81 7.92
N GLN A 148 -20.14 -4.88 7.56
CA GLN A 148 -19.75 -5.93 8.50
C GLN A 148 -18.75 -5.45 9.56
N LEU A 149 -17.79 -4.59 9.20
CA LEU A 149 -16.88 -3.95 10.15
C LEU A 149 -17.65 -3.04 11.12
N ASP A 150 -18.58 -2.23 10.61
CA ASP A 150 -19.44 -1.36 11.42
C ASP A 150 -20.35 -2.17 12.38
N ALA A 151 -20.75 -3.39 11.97
CA ALA A 151 -21.43 -4.34 12.84
C ALA A 151 -20.51 -5.01 13.89
N GLY A 152 -19.22 -4.64 13.95
CA GLY A 152 -18.24 -5.15 14.90
C GLY A 152 -17.63 -6.49 14.54
N LYS A 153 -17.87 -7.02 13.32
CA LYS A 153 -17.24 -8.27 12.88
C LYS A 153 -15.79 -8.02 12.49
N ARG A 154 -14.90 -8.91 12.92
CA ARG A 154 -13.50 -8.93 12.46
C ARG A 154 -13.36 -9.90 11.30
N LEU A 155 -13.31 -9.35 10.09
CA LEU A 155 -13.15 -10.13 8.87
C LEU A 155 -11.70 -10.57 8.66
N THR A 156 -11.53 -11.82 8.26
CA THR A 156 -10.25 -12.36 7.80
C THR A 156 -10.06 -12.11 6.31
N VAL A 157 -8.82 -12.13 5.83
CA VAL A 157 -8.50 -11.95 4.40
C VAL A 157 -9.19 -13.00 3.51
N ALA A 158 -9.53 -14.16 4.05
CA ALA A 158 -10.25 -15.20 3.31
C ALA A 158 -11.73 -14.86 3.07
N GLU A 159 -12.35 -14.10 3.98
CA GLU A 159 -13.76 -13.69 3.90
C GLU A 159 -13.95 -12.45 3.02
N ILE A 160 -12.87 -11.70 2.76
CA ILE A 160 -12.87 -10.49 1.94
C ILE A 160 -12.75 -10.80 0.43
N LYS A 161 -12.32 -12.01 0.07
CA LYS A 161 -12.04 -12.41 -1.32
C LYS A 161 -13.27 -12.92 -2.06
#